data_AF-A0A941X4L9-F1
#
_entry.id   AF-A0A941X4L9-F1
#
_cell.length_a   1.000
_cell.length_b   1.000
_cell.length_c   1.000
_cell.angle_alpha   90.00
_cell.angle_beta   90.00
_cell.angle_gamma   90.00
#
_symmetry.space_group_name_H-M   'P 1'
#
loop_
_entity.id
_entity.type
_entity.pdbx_description
1 polymer ?
#
loop_
_entity_poly.entity_id
_entity_poly.type
_entity_poly.pdbx_seq_one_letter_code
_entity_poly.pdbx_strand_id
1 'polypeptide(L)'
;SCDVIVHLAAVNRHTDVHVLYETNMRLVKQLIETMEATNSRPYVLFSSSIQEERDNEYGRSKSDGRKLLEEWAVRKGASFTGMVVPNVFGPFGKPNYNSFIATFGYKLTHGDSPTVLQDNEVNLIYVGSLCRHICDKIREMGGRTVPSLVERDDVACDFEMKVSEVLGLFENFKKLYFEQGIIPPLNNIHEMNLFNTFRSYIDMESYFPVKLVQHTDVRGSFVETVKIGVGGQVSFSTTVPGVTRGNHYHTRKMERFVVIKGKARIQLRKVGTDEVLDYYLNGEEPAYVDMPVWYTHNISNIGDEILYAQFWINEWYDPTDSDTYFDPVVKDE
;
A
#
# COMPACT_ATOMS: atom_id res chain seq x y z
N SER A 1 31.19 -6.40 21.31
CA SER A 1 30.64 -7.73 20.98
C SER A 1 29.58 -7.56 19.91
N CYS A 2 29.41 -8.56 19.04
CA CYS A 2 28.34 -8.62 18.04
C CYS A 2 27.73 -10.02 18.15
N ASP A 3 26.44 -10.09 18.45
CA ASP A 3 25.77 -11.37 18.76
C ASP A 3 25.15 -12.02 17.52
N VAL A 4 24.77 -11.20 16.54
CA VAL A 4 24.11 -11.62 15.29
C VAL A 4 24.63 -10.81 14.12
N ILE A 5 24.91 -11.49 13.01
CA ILE A 5 25.27 -10.87 11.73
C ILE A 5 24.24 -11.27 10.67
N VAL A 6 23.58 -10.29 10.07
CA VAL A 6 22.71 -10.49 8.89
C VAL A 6 23.49 -10.06 7.64
N HIS A 7 24.06 -11.02 6.94
CA HIS A 7 24.90 -10.79 5.76
C HIS A 7 24.05 -10.75 4.48
N LEU A 8 23.61 -9.55 4.12
CA LEU A 8 22.84 -9.26 2.89
C LEU A 8 23.71 -8.73 1.73
N ALA A 9 24.99 -8.47 1.99
CA ALA A 9 25.88 -7.85 1.01
C ALA A 9 26.21 -8.83 -0.13
N ALA A 10 25.85 -8.45 -1.35
CA ALA A 10 26.24 -9.14 -2.57
C ALA A 10 26.06 -8.24 -3.80
N VAL A 11 26.88 -8.47 -4.81
CA VAL A 11 26.68 -7.98 -6.16
C VAL A 11 25.66 -8.90 -6.85
N ASN A 12 24.54 -8.31 -7.31
CA ASN A 12 23.43 -9.03 -7.94
C ASN A 12 23.51 -8.99 -9.47
N ARG A 13 24.02 -7.90 -10.04
CA ARG A 13 24.26 -7.76 -11.48
C ARG A 13 25.55 -7.01 -11.73
N HIS A 14 26.33 -7.49 -12.67
CA HIS A 14 27.56 -6.86 -13.14
C HIS A 14 27.75 -7.19 -14.62
N THR A 15 28.40 -6.31 -15.39
CA THR A 15 28.68 -6.54 -16.82
C THR A 15 29.68 -7.68 -17.01
N ASP A 16 30.59 -7.84 -16.06
CA ASP A 16 31.51 -8.97 -15.96
C ASP A 16 31.04 -9.94 -14.87
N VAL A 17 30.62 -11.14 -15.28
CA VAL A 17 30.09 -12.19 -14.39
C VAL A 17 31.16 -12.80 -13.48
N HIS A 18 32.44 -12.79 -13.89
CA HIS A 18 33.53 -13.31 -13.08
C HIS A 18 33.84 -12.34 -11.93
N VAL A 19 33.82 -11.04 -12.18
CA VAL A 19 33.99 -10.00 -11.14
C VAL A 19 32.90 -10.09 -10.08
N LEU A 20 31.65 -10.42 -10.48
CA LEU A 20 30.54 -10.66 -9.56
C LEU A 20 30.86 -11.82 -8.62
N TYR A 21 31.25 -12.97 -9.17
CA TYR A 21 31.56 -14.16 -8.37
C TYR A 21 32.69 -13.87 -7.38
N GLU A 22 33.83 -13.34 -7.86
CA GLU A 22 34.99 -13.03 -7.03
C GLU A 22 34.67 -12.03 -5.93
N THR A 23 33.87 -11.00 -6.24
CA THR A 23 33.48 -10.00 -5.24
C THR A 23 32.64 -10.63 -4.13
N ASN A 24 31.64 -11.44 -4.49
CA ASN A 24 30.78 -12.10 -3.52
C ASN A 24 31.58 -13.09 -2.65
N MET A 25 32.45 -13.89 -3.25
CA MET A 25 33.31 -14.82 -2.52
C MET A 25 34.30 -14.10 -1.61
N ARG A 26 34.87 -12.97 -2.06
CA ARG A 26 35.75 -12.13 -1.24
C ARG A 26 35.02 -11.59 -0.01
N LEU A 27 33.79 -11.10 -0.15
CA LEU A 27 33.00 -10.59 0.99
C LEU A 27 32.77 -11.68 2.04
N VAL A 28 32.41 -12.89 1.62
CA VAL A 28 32.21 -14.04 2.51
C VAL A 28 33.52 -14.43 3.22
N LYS A 29 34.63 -14.55 2.47
CA LYS A 29 35.94 -14.90 3.03
C LYS A 29 36.42 -13.86 4.05
N GLN A 30 36.29 -12.57 3.73
CA GLN A 30 36.65 -11.48 4.64
C GLN A 30 35.84 -11.53 5.95
N LEU A 31 34.55 -11.85 5.87
CA LEU A 31 33.71 -12.00 7.06
C LEU A 31 34.20 -13.17 7.93
N ILE A 32 34.45 -14.34 7.33
CA ILE A 32 34.98 -15.52 8.02
C ILE A 32 36.33 -15.20 8.68
N GLU A 33 37.28 -14.66 7.92
CA GLU A 33 38.62 -14.29 8.40
C GLU A 33 38.54 -13.33 9.59
N THR A 34 37.64 -12.34 9.53
CA THR A 34 37.45 -11.38 10.61
C THR A 34 36.90 -12.05 11.87
N MET A 35 35.88 -12.91 11.74
CA MET A 35 35.31 -13.65 12.88
C MET A 35 36.33 -14.61 13.51
N GLU A 36 37.18 -15.24 12.68
CA GLU A 36 38.26 -16.10 13.17
C GLU A 36 39.35 -15.31 13.90
N ALA A 37 39.78 -14.18 13.35
CA ALA A 37 40.81 -13.31 13.94
C ALA A 37 40.38 -12.74 15.31
N THR A 38 39.09 -12.45 15.48
CA THR A 38 38.53 -11.96 16.75
C THR A 38 38.02 -13.08 17.67
N ASN A 39 38.13 -14.34 17.25
CA ASN A 39 37.53 -15.50 17.93
C ASN A 39 36.04 -15.31 18.28
N SER A 40 35.30 -14.59 17.43
CA SER A 40 33.88 -14.30 17.60
C SER A 40 33.02 -15.38 16.95
N ARG A 41 31.87 -15.68 17.56
CA ARG A 41 30.93 -16.72 17.09
C ARG A 41 29.49 -16.19 17.06
N PRO A 42 29.22 -15.10 16.32
CA PRO A 42 27.85 -14.60 16.20
C PRO A 42 26.96 -15.63 15.50
N TYR A 43 25.66 -15.52 15.69
CA TYR A 43 24.70 -16.18 14.80
C TYR A 43 24.71 -15.47 13.44
N VAL A 44 25.03 -16.20 12.37
CA VAL A 44 25.12 -15.64 11.02
C VAL A 44 23.91 -16.03 10.18
N LEU A 45 23.15 -15.04 9.72
CA LEU A 45 22.12 -15.20 8.70
C LEU A 45 22.67 -14.75 7.35
N PHE A 46 22.68 -15.63 6.36
CA PHE A 46 23.17 -15.31 5.01
C PHE A 46 22.03 -15.30 4.00
N SER A 47 21.92 -14.21 3.24
CA SER A 47 20.96 -14.13 2.13
C SER A 47 21.50 -14.87 0.91
N SER A 48 21.05 -16.11 0.77
CA SER A 48 21.12 -16.92 -0.45
C SER A 48 19.94 -16.55 -1.39
N SER A 49 19.77 -17.27 -2.49
CA SER A 49 18.75 -17.02 -3.51
C SER A 49 18.26 -18.32 -4.14
N ILE A 50 17.00 -18.35 -4.58
CA ILE A 50 16.44 -19.42 -5.44
C ILE A 50 17.27 -19.68 -6.71
N GLN A 51 18.11 -18.72 -7.12
CA GLN A 51 19.00 -18.88 -8.27
C GLN A 51 20.20 -19.79 -7.99
N GLU A 52 20.44 -20.24 -6.76
CA GLU A 52 21.47 -21.25 -6.45
C GLU A 52 21.29 -22.54 -7.26
N GLU A 53 20.06 -22.87 -7.63
CA GLU A 53 19.72 -24.05 -8.43
C GLU A 53 19.90 -23.82 -9.94
N ARG A 54 20.19 -22.59 -10.35
CA ARG A 54 20.45 -22.22 -11.75
C ARG A 54 21.95 -22.23 -12.01
N ASP A 55 22.35 -22.78 -13.16
CA ASP A 55 23.75 -22.81 -13.60
C ASP A 55 24.20 -21.43 -14.12
N ASN A 56 24.39 -20.47 -13.20
CA ASN A 56 24.95 -19.16 -13.49
C ASN A 56 25.88 -18.67 -12.37
N GLU A 57 26.82 -17.78 -12.69
CA GLU A 57 27.86 -17.30 -11.75
C GLU A 57 27.30 -16.64 -10.48
N TYR A 58 26.14 -15.97 -10.56
CA TYR A 58 25.49 -15.39 -9.38
C TYR A 58 24.97 -16.49 -8.45
N GLY A 59 24.24 -17.47 -8.98
CA GLY A 59 23.75 -18.64 -8.25
C GLY A 59 24.89 -19.45 -7.64
N ARG A 60 25.97 -19.69 -8.41
CA ARG A 60 27.19 -20.33 -7.92
C ARG A 60 27.83 -19.58 -6.76
N SER A 61 27.96 -18.25 -6.86
CA SER A 61 28.56 -17.43 -5.78
C SER A 61 27.76 -17.49 -4.47
N LYS A 62 26.43 -17.60 -4.56
CA LYS A 62 25.55 -17.76 -3.39
C LYS A 62 25.70 -19.15 -2.77
N SER A 63 25.67 -20.20 -3.60
CA SER A 63 25.81 -21.59 -3.16
C SER A 63 27.16 -21.85 -2.50
N ASP A 64 28.25 -21.41 -3.13
CA ASP A 64 29.61 -21.59 -2.60
C ASP A 64 29.83 -20.73 -1.34
N GLY A 65 29.35 -19.48 -1.34
CA GLY A 65 29.41 -18.61 -0.17
C GLY A 65 28.66 -19.17 1.03
N ARG A 66 27.46 -19.74 0.82
CA ARG A 66 26.68 -20.42 1.86
C ARG A 66 27.43 -21.62 2.43
N LYS A 67 27.98 -22.49 1.57
CA LYS A 67 28.76 -23.67 1.99
C LYS A 67 29.98 -23.28 2.84
N LEU A 68 30.70 -22.23 2.45
CA LEU A 68 31.86 -21.75 3.24
C LEU A 68 31.46 -21.30 4.66
N LEU A 69 30.33 -20.58 4.80
CA LEU A 69 29.83 -20.15 6.09
C LEU A 69 29.28 -21.33 6.92
N GLU A 70 28.64 -22.28 6.26
CA GLU A 70 28.16 -23.53 6.85
C GLU A 70 29.33 -24.34 7.44
N GLU A 71 30.37 -24.57 6.65
CA GLU A 71 31.60 -25.26 7.07
C GLU A 71 32.30 -24.52 8.21
N TRP A 72 32.39 -23.18 8.14
CA TRP A 72 32.93 -22.38 9.22
C TRP A 72 32.12 -22.55 10.52
N ALA A 73 30.80 -22.50 10.44
CA ALA A 73 29.92 -22.61 11.61
C ALA A 73 30.06 -23.97 12.28
N VAL A 74 30.08 -25.06 11.49
CA VAL A 74 30.33 -26.42 11.99
C VAL A 74 31.70 -26.51 12.67
N ARG A 75 32.78 -26.02 12.03
CA ARG A 75 34.15 -26.09 12.59
C ARG A 75 34.30 -25.31 13.89
N LYS A 76 33.61 -24.18 14.04
CA LYS A 76 33.74 -23.28 15.20
C LYS A 76 32.66 -23.49 16.26
N GLY A 77 31.69 -24.37 16.02
CA GLY A 77 30.50 -24.51 16.86
C GLY A 77 29.72 -23.20 16.97
N ALA A 78 29.63 -22.45 15.86
CA ALA A 78 28.82 -21.23 15.76
C ALA A 78 27.46 -21.56 15.15
N SER A 79 26.52 -20.61 15.20
CA SER A 79 25.21 -20.77 14.58
C SER A 79 25.14 -20.11 13.20
N PHE A 80 24.46 -20.76 12.26
CA PHE A 80 24.31 -20.31 10.89
C PHE A 80 22.95 -20.70 10.30
N THR A 81 22.34 -19.76 9.57
CA THR A 81 21.16 -20.00 8.72
C THR A 81 21.42 -19.43 7.33
N GLY A 82 21.44 -20.29 6.32
CA GLY A 82 21.44 -19.89 4.91
C GLY A 82 20.02 -19.75 4.39
N MET A 83 19.56 -18.52 4.19
CA MET A 83 18.19 -18.21 3.75
C MET A 83 18.08 -18.18 2.23
N VAL A 84 17.37 -19.12 1.62
CA VAL A 84 17.08 -19.13 0.19
C VAL A 84 15.88 -18.22 -0.07
N VAL A 85 16.16 -16.97 -0.44
CA VAL A 85 15.13 -15.93 -0.55
C VAL A 85 14.50 -15.91 -1.96
N PRO A 86 13.14 -15.86 -2.07
CA PRO A 86 12.42 -15.58 -3.31
C PRO A 86 12.72 -14.17 -3.88
N ASN A 87 12.03 -13.77 -4.96
CA ASN A 87 12.20 -12.43 -5.49
C ASN A 87 11.61 -11.40 -4.53
N VAL A 88 12.47 -10.54 -3.99
CA VAL A 88 12.07 -9.52 -3.02
C VAL A 88 11.52 -8.29 -3.74
N PHE A 89 10.39 -7.77 -3.26
CA PHE A 89 9.83 -6.49 -3.71
C PHE A 89 9.43 -5.62 -2.52
N GLY A 90 9.35 -4.32 -2.75
CA GLY A 90 8.98 -3.37 -1.71
C GLY A 90 9.43 -1.95 -2.03
N PRO A 91 9.15 -1.01 -1.11
CA PRO A 91 9.71 0.32 -1.15
C PRO A 91 11.24 0.33 -1.22
N PHE A 92 11.80 1.38 -1.81
CA PHE A 92 13.25 1.63 -1.90
C PHE A 92 14.06 0.61 -2.72
N GLY A 93 13.38 -0.26 -3.47
CA GLY A 93 14.04 -1.08 -4.47
C GLY A 93 14.71 -0.21 -5.54
N LYS A 94 15.93 -0.54 -5.94
CA LYS A 94 16.65 0.25 -6.96
C LYS A 94 16.03 -0.01 -8.35
N PRO A 95 15.44 0.99 -9.03
CA PRO A 95 14.92 0.82 -10.38
C PRO A 95 16.07 0.64 -11.38
N ASN A 96 15.76 0.03 -12.53
CA ASN A 96 16.71 -0.23 -13.63
C ASN A 96 17.95 -1.04 -13.19
N TYR A 97 17.86 -1.82 -12.11
CA TYR A 97 18.92 -2.68 -11.63
C TYR A 97 18.52 -4.16 -11.73
N ASN A 98 17.96 -4.75 -10.67
CA ASN A 98 17.64 -6.19 -10.61
C ASN A 98 16.16 -6.49 -10.32
N SER A 99 15.32 -5.49 -10.06
CA SER A 99 13.89 -5.66 -9.79
C SER A 99 13.04 -5.06 -10.90
N PHE A 100 12.23 -5.91 -11.54
CA PHE A 100 11.26 -5.45 -12.55
C PHE A 100 10.15 -4.61 -11.90
N ILE A 101 9.71 -4.97 -10.68
CA ILE A 101 8.70 -4.24 -9.91
C ILE A 101 9.15 -2.81 -9.61
N ALA A 102 10.40 -2.64 -9.13
CA ALA A 102 10.98 -1.32 -8.91
C ALA A 102 11.07 -0.50 -10.20
N THR A 103 11.47 -1.16 -11.29
CA THR A 103 11.60 -0.53 -12.60
C THR A 103 10.24 -0.08 -13.16
N PHE A 104 9.20 -0.91 -13.04
CA PHE A 104 7.85 -0.58 -13.48
C PHE A 104 7.30 0.61 -12.69
N GLY A 105 7.39 0.56 -11.36
CA GLY A 105 6.92 1.66 -10.50
C GLY A 105 7.60 2.98 -10.82
N TYR A 106 8.93 2.97 -10.95
CA TYR A 106 9.70 4.17 -11.33
C TYR A 106 9.30 4.69 -12.71
N LYS A 107 9.31 3.85 -13.74
CA LYS A 107 8.99 4.29 -15.11
C LYS A 107 7.60 4.92 -15.20
N LEU A 108 6.59 4.23 -14.67
CA LEU A 108 5.21 4.67 -14.73
C LEU A 108 4.97 6.00 -14.00
N THR A 109 5.66 6.24 -12.89
CA THR A 109 5.57 7.50 -12.12
C THR A 109 6.40 8.64 -12.71
N HIS A 110 7.29 8.35 -13.66
CA HIS A 110 8.17 9.32 -14.33
C HIS A 110 7.83 9.52 -15.82
N GLY A 111 6.63 9.10 -16.24
CA GLY A 111 6.13 9.32 -17.60
C GLY A 111 6.61 8.33 -18.65
N ASP A 112 7.35 7.28 -18.25
CA ASP A 112 7.80 6.22 -19.14
C ASP A 112 6.82 5.04 -19.18
N SER A 113 6.86 4.27 -20.27
CA SER A 113 6.12 3.01 -20.40
C SER A 113 7.09 1.82 -20.26
N PRO A 114 7.01 1.04 -19.17
CA PRO A 114 7.73 -0.21 -19.08
C PRO A 114 7.18 -1.26 -20.06
N THR A 115 8.02 -2.22 -20.44
CA THR A 115 7.66 -3.31 -21.34
C THR A 115 7.99 -4.65 -20.71
N VAL A 116 7.09 -5.64 -20.86
CA VAL A 116 7.36 -7.02 -20.46
C VAL A 116 8.23 -7.68 -21.52
N LEU A 117 9.45 -8.06 -21.15
CA LEU A 117 10.36 -8.78 -22.06
C LEU A 117 10.13 -10.30 -22.01
N GLN A 118 9.84 -10.82 -20.82
CA GLN A 118 9.51 -12.22 -20.58
C GLN A 118 8.41 -12.27 -19.52
N ASP A 119 7.31 -12.94 -19.86
CA ASP A 119 6.14 -13.03 -18.98
C ASP A 119 6.16 -14.30 -18.13
N ASN A 120 7.20 -14.42 -17.30
CA ASN A 120 7.36 -15.56 -16.40
C ASN A 120 6.47 -15.40 -15.16
N GLU A 121 6.07 -16.53 -14.59
CA GLU A 121 5.50 -16.59 -13.25
C GLU A 121 6.63 -16.45 -12.20
N VAL A 122 6.40 -15.65 -11.15
CA VAL A 122 7.45 -15.25 -10.21
C VAL A 122 6.98 -15.38 -8.77
N ASN A 123 7.72 -16.17 -7.99
CA ASN A 123 7.60 -16.22 -6.53
C ASN A 123 8.10 -14.91 -5.90
N LEU A 124 7.20 -14.20 -5.23
CA LEU A 124 7.42 -12.88 -4.66
C LEU A 124 7.32 -12.90 -3.14
N ILE A 125 8.22 -12.17 -2.47
CA ILE A 125 8.15 -11.89 -1.04
C ILE A 125 8.25 -10.39 -0.80
N TYR A 126 7.33 -9.84 -0.01
CA TYR A 126 7.38 -8.45 0.37
C TYR A 126 8.55 -8.20 1.35
N VAL A 127 9.28 -7.10 1.18
CA VAL A 127 10.43 -6.75 2.03
C VAL A 127 10.06 -6.73 3.51
N GLY A 128 8.83 -6.30 3.85
CA GLY A 128 8.34 -6.35 5.23
C GLY A 128 8.17 -7.78 5.76
N SER A 129 7.73 -8.72 4.92
CA SER A 129 7.63 -10.15 5.27
C SER A 129 9.01 -10.75 5.48
N LEU A 130 9.97 -10.47 4.59
CA LEU A 130 11.35 -10.92 4.74
C LEU A 130 12.03 -10.36 6.01
N CYS A 131 11.84 -9.07 6.30
CA CYS A 131 12.36 -8.48 7.53
C CYS A 131 11.78 -9.12 8.78
N ARG A 132 10.48 -9.45 8.80
CA ARG A 132 9.86 -10.18 9.91
C ARG A 132 10.48 -11.57 10.05
N HIS A 133 10.61 -12.31 8.96
CA HIS A 133 11.25 -13.63 8.94
C HIS A 133 12.66 -13.61 9.53
N ILE A 134 13.50 -12.64 9.14
CA ILE A 134 14.85 -12.46 9.69
C ILE A 134 14.79 -12.18 11.20
N CYS A 135 13.92 -11.26 11.62
CA CYS A 135 13.76 -10.93 13.05
C CYS A 135 13.29 -12.14 13.87
N ASP A 136 12.40 -12.96 13.32
CA ASP A 136 11.86 -14.13 14.02
C ASP A 136 12.94 -15.21 14.17
N LYS A 137 13.75 -15.48 13.13
CA LYS A 137 14.94 -16.36 13.25
C LYS A 137 15.92 -15.90 14.33
N ILE A 138 16.14 -14.59 14.44
CA ILE A 138 16.99 -14.01 15.49
C ILE A 138 16.43 -14.29 16.89
N ARG A 139 15.13 -14.08 17.08
CA ARG A 139 14.45 -14.33 18.38
C ARG A 139 14.43 -15.81 18.73
N GLU A 140 14.16 -16.68 17.76
CA GLU A 140 14.18 -18.14 17.94
C GLU A 140 15.55 -18.62 18.42
N MET A 141 16.64 -18.09 17.83
CA MET A 141 17.99 -18.41 18.29
C MET A 141 18.29 -17.90 19.69
N GLY A 142 17.79 -16.72 20.06
CA GLY A 142 17.93 -16.19 21.42
C GLY A 142 17.23 -17.02 22.49
N GLY A 143 16.18 -17.77 22.13
CA GLY A 143 15.42 -18.65 23.04
C GLY A 143 15.91 -20.10 23.10
N ARG A 144 16.90 -20.49 22.29
CA ARG A 144 17.35 -21.88 22.19
C ARG A 144 18.26 -22.29 23.35
N THR A 145 18.07 -23.54 23.80
CA THR A 145 18.90 -24.21 24.82
C THR A 145 19.98 -25.12 24.21
N VAL A 146 19.93 -25.36 22.90
CA VAL A 146 20.84 -26.26 22.16
C VAL A 146 22.09 -25.46 21.72
N PRO A 147 23.31 -26.06 21.76
CA PRO A 147 24.56 -25.31 21.66
C PRO A 147 24.85 -24.60 20.32
N SER A 148 24.37 -25.09 19.17
CA SER A 148 24.59 -24.46 17.86
C SER A 148 23.62 -24.96 16.80
N LEU A 149 23.10 -24.08 15.93
CA LEU A 149 22.27 -24.42 14.76
C LEU A 149 23.07 -24.23 13.47
N VAL A 150 22.99 -25.19 12.54
CA VAL A 150 23.40 -24.97 11.14
C VAL A 150 22.28 -25.48 10.25
N GLU A 151 21.64 -24.59 9.49
CA GLU A 151 20.50 -24.94 8.63
C GLU A 151 20.48 -24.20 7.30
N ARG A 152 19.82 -24.82 6.32
CA ARG A 152 19.32 -24.17 5.09
C ARG A 152 17.84 -23.92 5.26
N ASP A 153 17.43 -22.69 5.03
CA ASP A 153 16.07 -22.20 5.27
C ASP A 153 15.46 -21.72 3.95
N ASP A 154 14.52 -22.50 3.42
CA ASP A 154 13.77 -22.14 2.22
C ASP A 154 12.66 -21.16 2.59
N VAL A 155 12.93 -19.87 2.40
CA VAL A 155 11.99 -18.81 2.80
C VAL A 155 10.76 -18.87 1.89
N ALA A 156 9.60 -19.09 2.49
CA ALA A 156 8.34 -19.14 1.76
C ALA A 156 8.07 -17.80 1.05
N CYS A 157 7.58 -17.87 -0.20
CA CYS A 157 7.06 -16.69 -0.87
C CYS A 157 5.72 -16.26 -0.26
N ASP A 158 5.40 -14.97 -0.37
CA ASP A 158 4.10 -14.46 0.04
C ASP A 158 3.02 -14.87 -0.98
N PHE A 159 3.37 -14.84 -2.27
CA PHE A 159 2.49 -15.19 -3.40
C PHE A 159 3.30 -15.39 -4.68
N GLU A 160 2.64 -15.94 -5.69
CA GLU A 160 3.14 -16.10 -7.05
C GLU A 160 2.30 -15.25 -8.01
N MET A 161 2.94 -14.59 -8.99
CA MET A 161 2.26 -13.72 -9.96
C MET A 161 3.10 -13.56 -11.23
N LYS A 162 2.46 -13.41 -12.39
CA LYS A 162 3.15 -13.11 -13.65
C LYS A 162 3.66 -11.68 -13.73
N VAL A 163 4.72 -11.47 -14.51
CA VAL A 163 5.27 -10.13 -14.75
C VAL A 163 4.24 -9.19 -15.39
N SER A 164 3.43 -9.70 -16.33
CA SER A 164 2.35 -8.93 -16.98
C SER A 164 1.21 -8.56 -16.03
N GLU A 165 0.86 -9.42 -15.09
CA GLU A 165 -0.16 -9.16 -14.08
C GLU A 165 0.29 -8.03 -13.13
N VAL A 166 1.56 -8.05 -12.69
CA VAL A 166 2.12 -6.94 -11.90
C VAL A 166 2.11 -5.64 -12.69
N LEU A 167 2.47 -5.68 -13.99
CA LEU A 167 2.41 -4.49 -14.83
C LEU A 167 0.98 -3.95 -14.95
N GLY A 168 -0.01 -4.81 -15.20
CA GLY A 168 -1.41 -4.42 -15.29
C GLY A 168 -1.93 -3.76 -14.00
N LEU A 169 -1.55 -4.29 -12.83
CA LEU A 169 -1.85 -3.65 -11.55
C LEU A 169 -1.22 -2.26 -11.45
N PHE A 170 0.04 -2.11 -11.84
CA PHE A 170 0.76 -0.84 -11.75
C PHE A 170 0.22 0.20 -12.75
N GLU A 171 -0.17 -0.21 -13.96
CA GLU A 171 -0.86 0.65 -14.92
C GLU A 171 -2.22 1.12 -14.39
N ASN A 172 -2.96 0.23 -13.72
CA ASN A 172 -4.20 0.60 -13.04
C ASN A 172 -3.95 1.57 -11.88
N PHE A 173 -2.90 1.36 -11.07
CA PHE A 173 -2.50 2.29 -10.00
C PHE A 173 -2.08 3.66 -10.56
N LYS A 174 -1.36 3.69 -11.69
CA LYS A 174 -1.05 4.94 -12.39
C LYS A 174 -2.33 5.66 -12.80
N LYS A 175 -3.21 4.97 -13.52
CA LYS A 175 -4.46 5.56 -14.02
C LYS A 175 -5.37 6.08 -12.90
N LEU A 176 -5.62 5.26 -11.87
CA LEU A 176 -6.54 5.62 -10.80
C LEU A 176 -5.90 6.55 -9.78
N TYR A 177 -4.78 6.16 -9.19
CA TYR A 177 -4.21 6.92 -8.08
C TYR A 177 -3.33 8.08 -8.55
N PHE A 178 -2.33 7.79 -9.39
CA PHE A 178 -1.34 8.79 -9.78
C PHE A 178 -1.93 9.90 -10.66
N GLU A 179 -2.87 9.56 -11.55
CA GLU A 179 -3.48 10.54 -12.46
C GLU A 179 -4.80 11.12 -11.94
N GLN A 180 -5.62 10.34 -11.24
CA GLN A 180 -6.99 10.73 -10.86
C GLN A 180 -7.19 10.91 -9.35
N GLY A 181 -6.21 10.57 -8.52
CA GLY A 181 -6.33 10.63 -7.06
C GLY A 181 -7.30 9.59 -6.46
N ILE A 182 -7.71 8.60 -7.25
CA ILE A 182 -8.63 7.54 -6.85
C ILE A 182 -7.84 6.41 -6.20
N ILE A 183 -8.23 6.01 -5.00
CA ILE A 183 -7.65 4.82 -4.36
C ILE A 183 -8.16 3.59 -5.12
N PRO A 184 -7.29 2.77 -5.74
CA PRO A 184 -7.72 1.61 -6.50
C PRO A 184 -8.39 0.56 -5.60
N PRO A 185 -9.17 -0.38 -6.15
CA PRO A 185 -9.52 -1.60 -5.45
C PRO A 185 -8.23 -2.32 -5.01
N LEU A 186 -8.18 -2.74 -3.75
CA LEU A 186 -7.05 -3.47 -3.16
C LEU A 186 -7.62 -4.72 -2.48
N ASN A 187 -7.71 -5.81 -3.22
CA ASN A 187 -8.50 -6.98 -2.85
C ASN A 187 -7.86 -7.86 -1.75
N ASN A 188 -6.55 -7.73 -1.57
CA ASN A 188 -5.78 -8.53 -0.62
C ASN A 188 -4.51 -7.78 -0.19
N ILE A 189 -3.79 -8.37 0.77
CA ILE A 189 -2.56 -7.78 1.32
C ILE A 189 -1.43 -7.68 0.29
N HIS A 190 -1.40 -8.55 -0.74
CA HIS A 190 -0.38 -8.53 -1.78
C HIS A 190 -0.56 -7.34 -2.72
N GLU A 191 -1.79 -7.08 -3.18
CA GLU A 191 -2.14 -5.88 -3.94
C GLU A 191 -1.88 -4.60 -3.12
N MET A 192 -2.21 -4.60 -1.82
CA MET A 192 -1.89 -3.49 -0.92
C MET A 192 -0.37 -3.24 -0.82
N ASN A 193 0.43 -4.28 -0.67
CA ASN A 193 1.90 -4.18 -0.63
C ASN A 193 2.47 -3.71 -1.98
N LEU A 194 1.92 -4.17 -3.10
CA LEU A 194 2.26 -3.71 -4.44
C LEU A 194 1.90 -2.24 -4.66
N PHE A 195 0.73 -1.79 -4.19
CA PHE A 195 0.31 -0.40 -4.23
C PHE A 195 1.21 0.50 -3.38
N ASN A 196 1.56 0.07 -2.16
CA ASN A 196 2.54 0.77 -1.31
C ASN A 196 3.92 0.85 -1.98
N THR A 197 4.33 -0.22 -2.65
CA THR A 197 5.57 -0.26 -3.43
C THR A 197 5.52 0.73 -4.59
N PHE A 198 4.44 0.75 -5.38
CA PHE A 198 4.24 1.69 -6.48
C PHE A 198 4.34 3.15 -6.00
N ARG A 199 3.61 3.50 -4.93
CA ARG A 199 3.60 4.85 -4.37
C ARG A 199 4.98 5.31 -3.87
N SER A 200 5.85 4.38 -3.46
CA SER A 200 7.21 4.72 -3.01
C SER A 200 8.11 5.29 -4.11
N TYR A 201 7.73 5.14 -5.39
CA TYR A 201 8.47 5.68 -6.53
C TYR A 201 7.92 7.03 -7.02
N ILE A 202 6.85 7.55 -6.43
CA ILE A 202 6.35 8.89 -6.74
C ILE A 202 7.35 9.92 -6.24
N ASP A 203 7.68 10.90 -7.08
CA ASP A 203 8.45 12.08 -6.66
C ASP A 203 7.60 12.96 -5.74
N MET A 204 7.80 12.78 -4.44
CA MET A 204 6.98 13.39 -3.38
C MET A 204 7.07 14.92 -3.39
N GLU A 205 8.20 15.49 -3.80
CA GLU A 205 8.41 16.95 -3.81
C GLU A 205 7.62 17.62 -4.93
N SER A 206 7.56 17.00 -6.11
CA SER A 206 6.86 17.55 -7.26
C SER A 206 5.38 17.17 -7.32
N TYR A 207 5.01 16.02 -6.76
CA TYR A 207 3.66 15.49 -6.84
C TYR A 207 2.69 16.09 -5.81
N PHE A 208 3.16 16.37 -4.59
CA PHE A 208 2.30 16.86 -3.50
C PHE A 208 2.53 18.36 -3.20
N PRO A 209 1.50 19.10 -2.74
CA PRO A 209 0.12 18.65 -2.53
C PRO A 209 -0.68 18.59 -3.85
N VAL A 210 -1.52 17.57 -3.98
CA VAL A 210 -2.56 17.52 -5.02
C VAL A 210 -3.74 18.39 -4.57
N LYS A 211 -4.07 19.43 -5.33
CA LYS A 211 -5.17 20.35 -5.01
C LYS A 211 -6.51 19.74 -5.41
N LEU A 212 -7.49 19.83 -4.52
CA LEU A 212 -8.87 19.43 -4.81
C LEU A 212 -9.61 20.55 -5.55
N VAL A 213 -10.59 20.17 -6.38
CA VAL A 213 -11.49 21.11 -7.04
C VAL A 213 -12.55 21.57 -6.03
N GLN A 214 -12.70 22.88 -5.89
CA GLN A 214 -13.67 23.48 -5.00
C GLN A 214 -14.82 24.13 -5.80
N HIS A 215 -16.03 23.62 -5.63
CA HIS A 215 -17.25 24.18 -6.21
C HIS A 215 -17.88 25.14 -5.20
N THR A 216 -17.83 26.45 -5.47
CA THR A 216 -18.29 27.49 -4.52
C THR A 216 -19.39 28.36 -5.12
N ASP A 217 -20.40 28.68 -4.33
CA ASP A 217 -21.43 29.68 -4.63
C ASP A 217 -21.82 30.45 -3.35
N VAL A 218 -22.84 31.30 -3.42
CA VAL A 218 -23.29 32.14 -2.28
C VAL A 218 -23.76 31.36 -1.05
N ARG A 219 -24.06 30.06 -1.21
CA ARG A 219 -24.51 29.15 -0.16
C ARG A 219 -23.34 28.55 0.62
N GLY A 220 -22.13 28.57 0.06
CA GLY A 220 -20.93 27.96 0.60
C GLY A 220 -20.16 27.18 -0.47
N SER A 221 -19.47 26.11 -0.06
CA SER A 221 -18.62 25.30 -0.96
C SER A 221 -18.94 23.81 -0.88
N PHE A 222 -18.52 23.07 -1.90
CA PHE A 222 -18.52 21.61 -1.96
C PHE A 222 -17.21 21.12 -2.58
N VAL A 223 -16.60 20.12 -1.95
CA VAL A 223 -15.29 19.57 -2.34
C VAL A 223 -15.32 18.05 -2.22
N GLU A 224 -15.01 17.37 -3.31
CA GLU A 224 -14.76 15.92 -3.30
C GLU A 224 -13.37 15.65 -2.72
N THR A 225 -13.23 14.69 -1.80
CA THR A 225 -11.96 14.47 -1.08
C THR A 225 -11.34 13.12 -1.37
N VAL A 226 -12.10 12.03 -1.25
CA VAL A 226 -11.59 10.67 -1.41
C VAL A 226 -12.54 9.88 -2.31
N LYS A 227 -12.00 9.27 -3.37
CA LYS A 227 -12.72 8.29 -4.19
C LYS A 227 -12.05 6.94 -4.00
N ILE A 228 -12.84 5.94 -3.65
CA ILE A 228 -12.35 4.59 -3.38
C ILE A 228 -12.92 3.66 -4.45
N GLY A 229 -12.08 2.79 -5.01
CA GLY A 229 -12.47 1.79 -6.00
C GLY A 229 -13.43 0.73 -5.47
N VAL A 230 -13.62 0.67 -4.14
CA VAL A 230 -14.60 -0.15 -3.46
C VAL A 230 -15.18 0.67 -2.31
N GLY A 231 -16.50 0.86 -2.26
CA GLY A 231 -17.16 1.52 -1.14
C GLY A 231 -17.27 3.04 -1.24
N GLY A 232 -17.27 3.59 -2.46
CA GLY A 232 -17.87 4.91 -2.71
C GLY A 232 -16.93 6.11 -2.65
N GLN A 233 -17.49 7.27 -2.34
CA GLN A 233 -16.85 8.58 -2.42
C GLN A 233 -17.15 9.41 -1.17
N VAL A 234 -16.15 10.15 -0.69
CA VAL A 234 -16.27 11.12 0.40
C VAL A 234 -16.12 12.53 -0.14
N SER A 235 -16.93 13.44 0.38
CA SER A 235 -16.88 14.87 0.11
C SER A 235 -17.15 15.66 1.39
N PHE A 236 -16.91 16.96 1.37
CA PHE A 236 -17.43 17.86 2.39
C PHE A 236 -18.05 19.10 1.76
N SER A 237 -18.94 19.75 2.51
CA SER A 237 -19.42 21.08 2.19
C SER A 237 -19.23 22.05 3.33
N THR A 238 -19.19 23.33 2.95
CA THR A 238 -19.51 24.42 3.84
C THR A 238 -20.88 24.98 3.46
N THR A 239 -21.67 25.37 4.46
CA THR A 239 -22.99 25.99 4.25
C THR A 239 -23.14 27.19 5.18
N VAL A 240 -23.47 28.36 4.64
CA VAL A 240 -23.65 29.60 5.43
C VAL A 240 -24.93 29.56 6.27
N PRO A 241 -25.05 30.36 7.34
CA PRO A 241 -26.23 30.40 8.21
C PRO A 241 -27.55 30.57 7.44
N GLY A 242 -28.58 29.83 7.85
CA GLY A 242 -29.94 29.93 7.31
C GLY A 242 -30.16 29.27 5.94
N VAL A 243 -29.13 28.69 5.33
CA VAL A 243 -29.24 28.06 4.00
C VAL A 243 -29.58 26.57 4.09
N THR A 244 -30.48 26.14 3.21
CA THR A 244 -30.86 24.74 2.98
C THR A 244 -30.31 24.24 1.64
N ARG A 245 -29.82 23.00 1.63
CA ARG A 245 -29.33 22.27 0.44
C ARG A 245 -29.96 20.88 0.39
N GLY A 246 -30.14 20.31 -0.80
CA GLY A 246 -30.81 19.01 -0.99
C GLY A 246 -32.13 19.18 -1.73
N ASN A 247 -33.23 18.69 -1.14
CA ASN A 247 -34.56 18.57 -1.74
C ASN A 247 -34.56 17.67 -2.99
N HIS A 248 -33.91 16.52 -2.85
CA HIS A 248 -33.90 15.47 -3.85
C HIS A 248 -33.89 14.10 -3.18
N TYR A 249 -34.16 13.07 -3.97
CA TYR A 249 -34.02 11.68 -3.57
C TYR A 249 -33.24 10.89 -4.61
N HIS A 250 -32.88 9.67 -4.20
CA HIS A 250 -32.15 8.70 -5.00
C HIS A 250 -32.93 7.39 -5.08
N THR A 251 -32.72 6.60 -6.13
CA THR A 251 -33.36 5.28 -6.27
C THR A 251 -32.41 4.13 -5.92
N ARG A 252 -31.09 4.37 -6.01
CA ARG A 252 -30.03 3.41 -5.68
C ARG A 252 -28.84 4.01 -4.92
N LYS A 253 -28.59 5.32 -5.04
CA LYS A 253 -27.57 6.01 -4.24
C LYS A 253 -28.01 6.08 -2.78
N MET A 254 -27.10 5.72 -1.91
CA MET A 254 -27.25 5.86 -0.46
C MET A 254 -26.12 6.72 0.07
N GLU A 255 -26.45 7.59 1.01
CA GLU A 255 -25.52 8.57 1.53
C GLU A 255 -25.50 8.56 3.05
N ARG A 256 -24.39 8.99 3.62
CA ARG A 256 -24.24 9.27 5.05
C ARG A 256 -23.80 10.71 5.23
N PHE A 257 -24.59 11.49 5.96
CA PHE A 257 -24.30 12.88 6.26
C PHE A 257 -23.78 12.97 7.69
N VAL A 258 -22.59 13.55 7.88
CA VAL A 258 -21.95 13.75 9.19
C VAL A 258 -21.71 15.23 9.41
N VAL A 259 -22.17 15.78 10.53
CA VAL A 259 -21.89 17.18 10.90
C VAL A 259 -20.65 17.23 11.76
N ILE A 260 -19.63 17.98 11.32
CA ILE A 260 -18.32 18.06 11.98
C ILE A 260 -18.06 19.43 12.62
N LYS A 261 -18.79 20.47 12.21
CA LYS A 261 -18.79 21.80 12.85
C LYS A 261 -20.10 22.52 12.56
N GLY A 262 -20.63 23.26 13.53
CA GLY A 262 -21.86 24.03 13.40
C GLY A 262 -23.10 23.21 13.75
N LYS A 263 -24.28 23.79 13.55
CA LYS A 263 -25.58 23.18 13.88
C LYS A 263 -26.39 22.96 12.61
N ALA A 264 -26.87 21.75 12.40
CA ALA A 264 -27.68 21.41 11.23
C ALA A 264 -29.04 20.82 11.62
N ARG A 265 -30.02 21.04 10.76
CA ARG A 265 -31.24 20.22 10.71
C ARG A 265 -31.23 19.43 9.41
N ILE A 266 -31.26 18.11 9.50
CA ILE A 266 -31.49 17.22 8.36
C ILE A 266 -32.95 16.81 8.37
N GLN A 267 -33.61 16.88 7.22
CA GLN A 267 -35.01 16.47 7.07
C GLN A 267 -35.13 15.33 6.07
N LEU A 268 -35.97 14.32 6.39
CA LEU A 268 -36.31 13.21 5.50
C LEU A 268 -37.82 13.14 5.29
N ARG A 269 -38.26 12.87 4.06
CA ARG A 269 -39.65 12.51 3.74
C ARG A 269 -39.67 11.36 2.74
N LYS A 270 -40.47 10.33 3.03
CA LYS A 270 -40.66 9.23 2.07
C LYS A 270 -41.40 9.74 0.83
N VAL A 271 -40.92 9.37 -0.35
CA VAL A 271 -41.58 9.76 -1.61
C VAL A 271 -43.02 9.21 -1.61
N GLY A 272 -43.98 10.07 -1.96
CA GLY A 272 -45.42 9.73 -1.94
C GLY A 272 -46.12 9.88 -0.59
N THR A 273 -45.43 10.30 0.48
CA THR A 273 -46.05 10.62 1.78
C THR A 273 -45.84 12.07 2.16
N ASP A 274 -46.45 12.50 3.27
CA ASP A 274 -46.34 13.87 3.81
C ASP A 274 -45.63 13.94 5.18
N GLU A 275 -45.36 12.79 5.81
CA GLU A 275 -44.62 12.74 7.09
C GLU A 275 -43.16 13.16 6.90
N VAL A 276 -42.73 14.18 7.66
CA VAL A 276 -41.36 14.70 7.67
C VAL A 276 -40.70 14.34 9.00
N LEU A 277 -39.50 13.76 8.92
CA LEU A 277 -38.65 13.46 10.05
C LEU A 277 -37.55 14.52 10.16
N ASP A 278 -37.42 15.14 11.33
CA ASP A 278 -36.39 16.14 11.64
C ASP A 278 -35.28 15.54 12.53
N TYR A 279 -34.04 15.73 12.10
CA TYR A 279 -32.85 15.36 12.87
C TYR A 279 -31.99 16.60 13.13
N TYR A 280 -31.71 16.89 14.41
CA TYR A 280 -30.90 18.02 14.84
C TYR A 280 -29.50 17.54 15.21
N LEU A 281 -28.48 18.09 14.54
CA LEU A 281 -27.09 17.68 14.71
C LEU A 281 -26.23 18.87 15.17
N ASN A 282 -25.25 18.60 16.03
CA ASN A 282 -24.28 19.56 16.53
C ASN A 282 -22.86 19.02 16.29
N GLY A 283 -21.98 19.79 15.66
CA GLY A 283 -20.58 19.40 15.47
C GLY A 283 -19.77 19.22 16.77
N GLU A 284 -20.23 19.75 17.90
CA GLU A 284 -19.64 19.47 19.22
C GLU A 284 -19.97 18.05 19.73
N GLU A 285 -21.04 17.45 19.21
CA GLU A 285 -21.44 16.07 19.47
C GLU A 285 -21.65 15.36 18.11
N PRO A 286 -20.55 14.99 17.42
CA PRO A 286 -20.63 14.48 16.05
C PRO A 286 -21.58 13.29 15.91
N ALA A 287 -22.56 13.45 15.03
CA ALA A 287 -23.57 12.44 14.72
C ALA A 287 -23.75 12.32 13.20
N TYR A 288 -24.41 11.24 12.78
CA TYR A 288 -24.72 11.01 11.36
C TYR A 288 -26.19 10.68 11.14
N VAL A 289 -26.66 10.95 9.92
CA VAL A 289 -27.94 10.46 9.41
C VAL A 289 -27.68 9.81 8.05
N ASP A 290 -28.18 8.59 7.85
CA ASP A 290 -28.13 7.92 6.55
C ASP A 290 -29.35 8.35 5.71
N MET A 291 -29.12 8.72 4.45
CA MET A 291 -30.17 9.10 3.49
C MET A 291 -30.60 7.82 2.76
N PRO A 292 -31.78 7.24 3.07
CA PRO A 292 -32.23 6.03 2.42
C PRO A 292 -32.71 6.34 1.00
N VAL A 293 -32.62 5.35 0.10
CA VAL A 293 -33.26 5.44 -1.21
C VAL A 293 -34.77 5.66 -1.05
N TRP A 294 -35.36 6.41 -1.98
CA TRP A 294 -36.78 6.81 -1.97
C TRP A 294 -37.21 7.70 -0.80
N TYR A 295 -36.26 8.37 -0.15
CA TYR A 295 -36.52 9.47 0.78
C TYR A 295 -35.93 10.74 0.22
N THR A 296 -36.79 11.73 -0.04
CA THR A 296 -36.29 13.07 -0.31
C THR A 296 -35.73 13.65 0.96
N HIS A 297 -34.62 14.36 0.83
CA HIS A 297 -33.88 14.84 1.99
C HIS A 297 -33.24 16.20 1.74
N ASN A 298 -33.05 16.95 2.82
CA ASN A 298 -32.30 18.19 2.81
C ASN A 298 -31.49 18.37 4.10
N ILE A 299 -30.51 19.26 4.06
CA ILE A 299 -29.74 19.72 5.21
C ILE A 299 -29.78 21.24 5.26
N SER A 300 -30.07 21.77 6.44
CA SER A 300 -30.18 23.21 6.70
C SER A 300 -29.19 23.63 7.78
N ASN A 301 -28.46 24.72 7.55
CA ASN A 301 -27.69 25.36 8.62
C ASN A 301 -28.61 26.18 9.53
N ILE A 302 -28.80 25.71 10.77
CA ILE A 302 -29.66 26.34 11.78
C ILE A 302 -28.87 27.11 12.84
N GLY A 303 -27.54 27.16 12.71
CA GLY A 303 -26.66 27.93 13.56
C GLY A 303 -26.36 29.32 13.01
N ASP A 304 -25.51 30.05 13.73
CA ASP A 304 -24.96 31.36 13.40
C ASP A 304 -23.55 31.30 12.78
N GLU A 305 -22.90 30.13 12.82
CA GLU A 305 -21.62 29.86 12.19
C GLU A 305 -21.74 29.12 10.85
N ILE A 306 -20.64 29.05 10.09
CA ILE A 306 -20.54 28.18 8.90
C ILE A 306 -20.64 26.71 9.33
N LEU A 307 -21.61 26.00 8.76
CA LEU A 307 -21.80 24.56 8.91
C LEU A 307 -20.76 23.83 8.04
N TYR A 308 -20.03 22.89 8.64
CA TYR A 308 -19.21 21.91 7.93
C TYR A 308 -19.86 20.54 8.05
N ALA A 309 -20.15 19.93 6.91
CA ALA A 309 -20.70 18.60 6.82
C ALA A 309 -19.86 17.74 5.88
N GLN A 310 -19.58 16.50 6.28
CA GLN A 310 -18.97 15.47 5.46
C GLN A 310 -20.08 14.56 4.91
N PHE A 311 -19.91 14.13 3.67
CA PHE A 311 -20.81 13.21 3.02
C PHE A 311 -20.04 12.01 2.50
N TRP A 312 -20.56 10.82 2.76
CA TRP A 312 -20.17 9.61 2.06
C TRP A 312 -21.32 9.19 1.13
N ILE A 313 -20.99 8.73 -0.07
CA ILE A 313 -21.94 8.18 -1.04
C ILE A 313 -21.41 6.86 -1.58
N ASN A 314 -22.28 5.88 -1.81
CA ASN A 314 -21.87 4.51 -2.18
C ASN A 314 -21.26 4.35 -3.58
N GLU A 315 -21.53 5.27 -4.51
CA GLU A 315 -21.00 5.25 -5.89
C GLU A 315 -20.45 6.62 -6.29
N TRP A 316 -19.59 6.66 -7.32
CA TRP A 316 -19.04 7.94 -7.81
C TRP A 316 -20.11 8.77 -8.51
N TYR A 317 -19.94 10.09 -8.48
CA TYR A 317 -20.80 10.97 -9.27
C TYR A 317 -20.57 10.77 -10.78
N ASP A 318 -21.64 10.41 -11.50
CA ASP A 318 -21.70 10.36 -12.97
C ASP A 318 -22.74 11.39 -13.46
N PRO A 319 -22.34 12.43 -14.22
CA PRO A 319 -23.29 13.42 -14.74
C PRO A 319 -24.25 12.85 -15.80
N THR A 320 -23.94 11.71 -16.42
CA THR A 320 -24.80 11.04 -17.40
C THR A 320 -25.80 10.09 -16.75
N ASP A 321 -25.55 9.67 -15.51
CA ASP A 321 -26.44 8.86 -14.67
C ASP A 321 -26.39 9.34 -13.21
N SER A 322 -27.04 10.48 -12.96
CA SER A 322 -26.95 11.19 -11.68
C SER A 322 -27.71 10.51 -10.55
N ASP A 323 -28.68 9.62 -10.84
CA ASP A 323 -29.67 9.08 -9.88
C ASP A 323 -30.26 10.13 -8.93
N THR A 324 -30.37 11.39 -9.35
CA THR A 324 -30.79 12.49 -8.47
C THR A 324 -32.06 13.10 -9.00
N TYR A 325 -33.15 13.00 -8.22
CA TYR A 325 -34.47 13.45 -8.63
C TYR A 325 -34.99 14.50 -7.67
N PHE A 326 -35.33 15.68 -8.19
CA PHE A 326 -35.85 16.78 -7.38
C PHE A 326 -37.25 16.45 -6.84
N ASP A 327 -37.43 16.57 -5.53
CA ASP A 327 -38.71 16.45 -4.82
C ASP A 327 -38.58 17.22 -3.50
N PRO A 328 -39.31 18.33 -3.27
CA PRO A 328 -39.12 19.12 -2.06
C PRO A 328 -39.57 18.34 -0.80
N VAL A 329 -38.79 18.44 0.29
CA VAL A 329 -39.16 17.76 1.55
C VAL A 329 -40.46 18.34 2.11
N VAL A 330 -40.56 19.67 2.16
CA VAL A 330 -41.79 20.39 2.50
C VAL A 330 -42.46 20.79 1.20
N LYS A 331 -43.68 20.31 0.95
CA LYS A 331 -44.47 20.73 -0.22
C LYS A 331 -45.13 22.06 0.10
N ASP A 332 -45.00 23.04 -0.79
CA ASP A 332 -45.81 24.25 -0.73
C ASP A 332 -47.28 23.87 -1.04
N GLU A 333 -48.22 24.35 -0.22
CA GLU A 333 -49.67 24.13 -0.39
C GLU A 333 -50.23 24.81 -1.66
#